data_AF-A0A1F6PVF9-F1
#
_entry.id   AF-A0A1F6PVF9-F1
#
_cell.length_a   1.000
_cell.length_b   1.000
_cell.length_c   1.000
_cell.angle_alpha   90.00
_cell.angle_beta   90.00
_cell.angle_gamma   90.00
#
_symmetry.space_group_name_H-M   'P 1'
#
loop_
_entity.id
_entity.type
_entity.pdbx_description
1 polymer ?
#
loop_
_entity_poly.entity_id
_entity_poly.type
_entity_poly.pdbx_seq_one_letter_code
_entity_poly.pdbx_strand_id
1 'polypeptide(L)'
;MNQQNLILARNFLLKWFIVSFILFLAISISYVFAKDYGAEMMFRLYRIEPLYYYKTAFILFGLVKFFLLFFVLSPAIALHWLIKAQKGE
;
A
#
# COMPACT_ATOMS: atom_id res chain seq x y z
N MET A 1 2.82 24.26 13.94
CA MET A 1 2.21 23.89 12.65
C MET A 1 0.76 24.36 12.66
N ASN A 2 0.29 25.09 11.64
CA ASN A 2 -1.11 25.56 11.63
C ASN A 2 -2.09 24.38 11.62
N GLN A 3 -3.19 24.48 12.36
CA GLN A 3 -4.21 23.42 12.49
C GLN A 3 -4.79 22.99 11.13
N GLN A 4 -4.91 23.92 10.19
CA GLN A 4 -5.30 23.65 8.80
C GLN A 4 -4.31 22.72 8.09
N ASN A 5 -3.00 22.86 8.33
CA ASN A 5 -1.97 22.01 7.72
C ASN A 5 -2.05 20.57 8.25
N LEU A 6 -2.38 20.39 9.54
CA LEU A 6 -2.57 19.06 10.13
C LEU A 6 -3.80 18.35 9.53
N ILE A 7 -4.92 19.08 9.36
CA ILE A 7 -6.14 18.54 8.73
C ILE A 7 -5.87 18.15 7.29
N LEU A 8 -5.14 18.99 6.54
CA LEU A 8 -4.79 18.73 5.15
C LEU A 8 -3.86 17.51 5.04
N ALA A 9 -2.84 17.39 5.89
CA ALA A 9 -1.95 16.23 5.96
C ALA A 9 -2.72 14.93 6.27
N ARG A 10 -3.62 14.94 7.27
CA ARG A 10 -4.48 13.79 7.59
C ARG A 10 -5.31 13.37 6.39
N ASN A 11 -6.00 14.32 5.75
CA ASN A 11 -6.88 14.03 4.62
C ASN A 11 -6.09 13.50 3.41
N PHE A 12 -4.89 14.05 3.17
CA PHE A 12 -3.99 13.56 2.14
C PHE A 12 -3.59 12.11 2.41
N LEU A 13 -3.11 11.79 3.62
CA LEU A 13 -2.71 10.43 3.98
C LEU A 13 -3.88 9.43 3.89
N LEU A 14 -5.08 9.80 4.34
CA LEU A 14 -6.26 8.93 4.23
C LEU A 14 -6.64 8.67 2.76
N LYS A 15 -6.67 9.71 1.93
CA LYS A 15 -6.97 9.56 0.50
C LYS A 15 -5.91 8.72 -0.20
N TRP A 16 -4.63 8.98 0.11
CA TRP A 16 -3.52 8.21 -0.42
C TRP A 16 -3.64 6.73 -0.03
N PHE A 17 -3.91 6.45 1.24
CA PHE A 17 -4.14 5.08 1.72
C PHE A 17 -5.28 4.41 0.94
N ILE A 18 -6.45 5.06 0.82
CA ILE A 18 -7.61 4.48 0.12
C ILE A 18 -7.28 4.16 -1.33
N VAL A 19 -6.71 5.12 -2.08
CA VAL A 19 -6.39 4.93 -3.50
C VAL A 19 -5.36 3.82 -3.67
N SER A 20 -4.27 3.84 -2.89
CA SER A 20 -3.24 2.81 -2.98
C SER A 20 -3.72 1.45 -2.52
N PHE A 21 -4.62 1.38 -1.54
CA PHE A 21 -5.20 0.12 -1.08
C PHE A 21 -6.14 -0.50 -2.13
N ILE A 22 -6.96 0.30 -2.80
CA ILE A 22 -7.80 -0.17 -3.91
C ILE A 22 -6.93 -0.73 -5.05
N LEU A 23 -5.88 0.01 -5.45
CA LEU A 23 -4.94 -0.45 -6.46
C LEU A 23 -4.21 -1.74 -6.02
N PHE A 24 -3.80 -1.82 -4.76
CA PHE A 24 -3.18 -3.01 -4.20
C PHE A 24 -4.12 -4.23 -4.27
N LEU A 25 -5.40 -4.06 -3.95
CA LEU A 25 -6.40 -5.13 -4.08
C LEU A 25 -6.56 -5.55 -5.54
N ALA A 26 -6.69 -4.59 -6.47
CA ALA A 26 -6.81 -4.88 -7.89
C ALA A 26 -5.60 -5.68 -8.41
N ILE A 27 -4.38 -5.26 -8.08
CA ILE A 27 -3.14 -5.96 -8.45
C ILE A 27 -3.08 -7.35 -7.81
N SER A 28 -3.47 -7.47 -6.53
CA SER A 28 -3.48 -8.77 -5.83
C SER A 28 -4.44 -9.76 -6.51
N ILE A 29 -5.62 -9.30 -6.89
CA ILE A 29 -6.61 -10.10 -7.62
C ILE A 29 -6.06 -10.46 -9.00
N SER A 30 -5.54 -9.51 -9.76
CA SER A 30 -4.93 -9.76 -11.08
C SER A 30 -3.80 -10.77 -10.97
N TYR A 31 -2.97 -10.71 -9.93
CA TYR A 31 -1.91 -11.68 -9.70
C TYR A 31 -2.45 -13.10 -9.47
N VAL A 32 -3.54 -13.28 -8.72
CA VAL A 32 -4.14 -14.62 -8.52
C VAL A 32 -4.48 -15.28 -9.87
N PHE A 33 -5.01 -14.51 -10.83
CA PHE A 33 -5.42 -15.01 -12.13
C PHE A 33 -4.30 -15.07 -13.17
N ALA A 34 -3.32 -14.18 -13.10
CA ALA A 34 -2.30 -13.99 -14.15
C ALA A 34 -0.86 -14.30 -13.72
N LYS A 35 -0.64 -14.81 -12.49
CA LYS A 35 0.71 -15.10 -11.97
C LYS A 35 1.50 -16.04 -12.88
N ASP A 36 0.85 -17.05 -13.49
CA ASP A 36 1.53 -18.07 -14.27
C ASP A 36 1.99 -17.52 -15.62
N TYR A 37 1.15 -16.67 -16.25
CA TYR A 37 1.53 -15.90 -17.43
C TYR A 37 2.69 -14.96 -17.14
N GLY A 38 2.64 -14.24 -16.01
CA GLY A 38 3.74 -13.37 -15.58
C GLY A 38 5.03 -14.14 -15.33
N ALA A 39 4.95 -15.29 -14.66
CA ALA A 39 6.10 -16.16 -14.39
C ALA A 39 6.72 -16.70 -15.69
N GLU A 40 5.89 -17.15 -16.63
CA GLU A 40 6.35 -17.62 -17.94
C GLU A 40 7.02 -16.49 -18.74
N MET A 41 6.44 -15.29 -18.74
CA MET A 41 7.02 -14.13 -19.40
C MET A 41 8.40 -13.78 -18.81
N MET A 42 8.52 -13.79 -17.47
CA MET A 42 9.79 -13.53 -16.78
C MET A 42 10.83 -14.62 -17.02
N PHE A 43 10.41 -15.88 -17.15
CA PHE A 43 11.29 -16.96 -17.54
C PHE A 43 11.80 -16.79 -18.99
N ARG A 44 10.91 -16.45 -19.93
CA ARG A 44 11.29 -16.27 -21.34
C ARG A 44 12.23 -15.07 -21.54
N LEU A 45 11.97 -13.95 -20.87
CA LEU A 45 12.72 -12.70 -21.04
C LEU A 45 14.01 -12.66 -20.22
N TYR A 46 13.96 -13.14 -18.98
CA TYR A 46 15.03 -12.95 -17.99
C TYR A 46 15.56 -14.25 -17.39
N ARG A 47 15.05 -15.42 -17.83
CA ARG A 47 15.40 -16.75 -17.29
C ARG A 47 15.20 -16.87 -15.78
N ILE A 48 14.28 -16.09 -15.22
CA ILE A 48 13.90 -16.17 -13.81
C ILE A 48 12.98 -17.37 -13.64
N GLU A 49 13.32 -18.31 -12.76
CA GLU A 49 12.44 -19.45 -12.50
C GLU A 49 11.11 -18.97 -11.87
N PRO A 50 9.98 -19.60 -12.21
CA PRO A 50 8.66 -19.26 -11.67
C PRO A 50 8.63 -19.15 -10.14
N LEU A 51 9.35 -20.04 -9.44
CA LEU A 51 9.43 -20.02 -7.97
C LEU A 51 9.96 -18.70 -7.43
N TYR A 52 11.00 -18.12 -8.04
CA TYR A 52 11.58 -16.85 -7.62
C TYR A 52 10.65 -15.69 -7.95
N TYR A 53 9.96 -15.73 -9.09
CA TYR A 53 8.94 -14.75 -9.43
C TYR A 53 7.82 -14.73 -8.38
N TYR A 54 7.27 -15.89 -8.01
CA TYR A 54 6.18 -15.96 -7.03
C TYR A 54 6.61 -15.49 -5.64
N LYS A 55 7.80 -15.92 -5.19
CA LYS A 55 8.38 -15.46 -3.91
C LYS A 55 8.57 -13.95 -3.89
N THR A 56 9.13 -13.39 -4.95
CA THR A 56 9.37 -11.95 -5.07
C THR A 56 8.07 -11.16 -5.03
N ALA A 57 7.06 -11.58 -5.81
CA ALA A 57 5.75 -10.94 -5.81
C ALA A 57 5.09 -10.99 -4.42
N PHE A 58 5.15 -12.14 -3.74
CA PHE A 58 4.61 -12.28 -2.38
C PHE A 58 5.32 -11.37 -1.37
N ILE A 59 6.65 -11.29 -1.41
CA ILE A 59 7.44 -10.38 -0.57
C ILE A 59 7.04 -8.93 -0.86
N LEU A 60 6.94 -8.54 -2.14
CA LEU A 60 6.53 -7.19 -2.52
C LEU A 60 5.11 -6.86 -2.03
N PHE A 61 4.16 -7.79 -2.11
CA PHE A 61 2.83 -7.57 -1.54
C PHE A 61 2.85 -7.39 -0.02
N GLY A 62 3.67 -8.18 0.67
CA GLY A 62 3.90 -8.02 2.11
C GLY A 62 4.47 -6.64 2.44
N LEU A 63 5.49 -6.18 1.70
CA LEU A 63 6.12 -4.89 1.89
C LEU A 63 5.16 -3.72 1.60
N VAL A 64 4.39 -3.78 0.51
CA VAL A 64 3.40 -2.75 0.18
C VAL A 64 2.32 -2.68 1.25
N LYS A 65 1.81 -3.83 1.70
CA LYS A 65 0.83 -3.89 2.80
C LYS A 65 1.39 -3.29 4.08
N PHE A 66 2.62 -3.65 4.45
CA PHE A 66 3.32 -3.10 5.61
C PHE A 66 3.48 -1.57 5.49
N PHE A 67 3.95 -1.09 4.33
CA PHE A 67 4.10 0.33 4.07
C PHE A 67 2.78 1.10 4.21
N LEU A 68 1.70 0.63 3.56
CA LEU A 68 0.41 1.29 3.62
C LEU A 68 -0.16 1.36 5.04
N LEU A 69 0.01 0.30 5.85
CA LEU A 69 -0.51 0.27 7.21
C LEU A 69 0.33 1.13 8.17
N PHE A 70 1.66 0.98 8.15
CA PHE A 70 2.52 1.59 9.15
C PHE A 70 2.98 3.01 8.79
N PHE A 71 3.15 3.32 7.51
CA PHE A 71 3.68 4.62 7.08
C PHE A 71 2.62 5.56 6.53
N VAL A 72 1.44 5.05 6.17
CA VAL A 72 0.34 5.88 5.65
C VAL A 72 -0.83 5.91 6.61
N LEU A 73 -1.42 4.76 6.92
CA LEU A 73 -2.62 4.67 7.75
C LEU A 73 -2.35 5.03 9.21
N SER A 74 -1.31 4.46 9.82
CA SER A 74 -0.99 4.74 11.23
C SER A 74 -0.72 6.23 11.49
N PRO A 75 0.09 6.95 10.69
CA PRO A 75 0.26 8.39 10.83
C PRO A 75 -1.03 9.18 10.57
N ALA A 76 -1.87 8.74 9.63
CA ALA A 76 -3.16 9.37 9.37
C ALA A 76 -4.09 9.29 10.60
N ILE A 77 -4.14 8.13 11.24
CA ILE A 77 -4.92 7.90 12.46
C ILE A 77 -4.33 8.70 13.62
N ALA A 78 -3.00 8.70 13.79
CA ALA A 78 -2.34 9.49 14.83
C ALA A 78 -2.66 10.99 14.70
N LEU A 79 -2.62 11.54 13.48
CA LEU A 79 -3.02 12.91 13.21
C LEU A 79 -4.51 13.16 13.49
N HIS A 80 -5.38 12.20 13.21
CA HIS A 80 -6.80 12.31 13.52
C HIS A 80 -7.02 12.50 15.03
N TRP A 81 -6.39 11.67 15.86
CA TRP A 81 -6.49 11.77 17.32
C TRP A 81 -5.85 13.05 17.86
N LEU A 82 -4.70 13.46 17.32
CA LEU A 82 -4.03 14.71 17.71
C LEU A 82 -4.93 15.93 17.45
N ILE A 83 -5.56 15.99 16.27
CA ILE A 83 -6.47 17.10 15.92
C ILE A 83 -7.70 17.10 16.84
N LYS A 84 -8.21 15.92 17.19
CA LYS A 84 -9.35 15.79 18.11
C LYS A 84 -9.00 16.31 19.51
N ALA A 85 -7.87 15.87 20.07
CA ALA A 85 -7.38 16.33 21.36
C ALA A 85 -7.15 17.86 21.40
N GLN A 86 -6.68 18.46 20.29
CA GLN A 86 -6.50 19.91 20.18
C GLN A 86 -7.82 20.69 20.10
N LYS A 87 -8.93 20.06 19.71
CA LYS A 87 -10.25 20.70 19.65
C LYS A 87 -11.01 20.68 20.98
N GLY A 88 -10.46 20.05 22.03
CA GLY A 88 -11.10 19.97 23.34
C GLY A 88 -12.27 18.98 23.41
N GLU A 89 -12.31 18.00 22.51
CA GLU A 89 -13.24 16.86 22.52
C GLU A 89 -12.57 15.55 22.96
#